data_AF-A0A382VZY1-F1
#
_entry.id   AF-A0A382VZY1-F1
#
_cell.length_a   1.000
_cell.length_b   1.000
_cell.length_c   1.000
_cell.angle_alpha   90.00
_cell.angle_beta   90.00
_cell.angle_gamma   90.00
#
_symmetry.space_group_name_H-M   'P 1'
#
loop_
_entity.id
_entity.type
_entity.pdbx_description
1 polymer ?
#
loop_
_entity_poly.entity_id
_entity_poly.type
_entity_poly.pdbx_seq_one_letter_code
_entity_poly.pdbx_strand_id
1 'polypeptide(L)'
;MKMKFIKGLSQVQSKYDAFFIDLWGVIHNGIQLYPGAINVLENLNKLNKRFVLISNAPRPSKSVWKYLKNLKMNEAFLKNLFTSGEAALQALKKNIY
;
A
#
# COMPACT_ATOMS: atom_id res chain seq x y z
N MET A 1 20.47 15.96 19.48
CA MET A 1 19.46 16.17 18.41
C MET A 1 18.12 16.46 19.05
N LYS A 2 17.42 17.55 18.69
CA LYS A 2 16.04 17.78 19.14
C LYS A 2 15.07 16.98 18.26
N MET A 3 14.19 16.21 18.88
CA MET A 3 13.13 15.46 18.20
C MET A 3 12.14 16.43 17.55
N LYS A 4 11.79 16.20 16.28
CA LYS A 4 10.85 17.04 15.53
C LYS A 4 9.62 16.23 15.17
N PHE A 5 8.47 16.62 15.74
CA PHE A 5 7.19 16.07 15.33
C PHE A 5 6.78 16.63 13.97
N ILE A 6 6.36 15.74 13.07
CA ILE A 6 5.78 16.12 11.78
C ILE A 6 4.25 16.11 11.90
N LYS A 7 3.59 17.04 11.22
CA LYS A 7 2.13 17.12 11.15
C LYS A 7 1.52 16.11 10.18
N GLY A 8 2.32 15.54 9.29
CA GLY A 8 1.89 14.56 8.31
C GLY A 8 2.93 14.30 7.22
N LEU A 9 2.62 13.34 6.36
CA LEU A 9 3.53 12.87 5.31
C LEU A 9 3.95 13.99 4.33
N SER A 10 3.07 14.97 4.09
CA SER A 10 3.33 16.11 3.21
C SER A 10 4.60 16.91 3.56
N GLN A 11 5.01 16.92 4.84
CA GLN A 11 6.21 17.63 5.30
C GLN A 11 7.52 16.93 4.95
N VAL A 12 7.48 15.64 4.63
CA VAL A 12 8.68 14.81 4.42
C VAL A 12 8.68 14.07 3.09
N GLN A 13 7.55 14.00 2.39
CA GLN A 13 7.41 13.22 1.15
C GLN A 13 8.45 13.58 0.09
N SER A 14 8.88 14.85 0.02
CA SER A 14 9.83 15.31 -0.99
C SER A 14 11.19 14.65 -0.86
N LYS A 15 11.53 14.12 0.33
CA LYS A 15 12.79 13.43 0.61
C LYS A 15 12.83 11.98 0.13
N TYR A 16 11.72 11.44 -0.36
CA TYR A 16 11.58 10.05 -0.74
C TYR A 16 11.02 9.93 -2.16
N ASP A 17 11.59 9.03 -2.96
CA ASP A 17 11.13 8.80 -4.33
C ASP A 17 10.07 7.69 -4.43
N ALA A 18 10.00 6.84 -3.39
CA ALA A 18 9.10 5.71 -3.33
C ALA A 18 8.55 5.49 -1.91
N PHE A 19 7.33 4.96 -1.85
CA PHE A 19 6.63 4.65 -0.60
C PHE A 19 6.16 3.20 -0.60
N PHE A 20 6.46 2.46 0.46
CA PHE A 20 5.90 1.15 0.74
C PHE A 20 4.83 1.35 1.80
N ILE A 21 3.58 1.11 1.43
CA ILE A 21 2.42 1.51 2.23
C ILE A 21 1.69 0.25 2.66
N ASP A 22 1.61 0.02 3.96
CA ASP A 22 0.85 -1.10 4.53
C ASP A 22 -0.66 -0.93 4.26
N LEU A 23 -1.43 -2.00 4.39
CA LEU A 23 -2.87 -2.02 4.15
C LEU A 23 -3.72 -1.99 5.42
N TRP A 24 -3.61 -3.02 6.26
CA TRP A 24 -4.53 -3.20 7.38
C TRP A 24 -4.19 -2.23 8.51
N GLY A 25 -5.15 -1.40 8.90
CA GLY A 25 -4.94 -0.32 9.87
C GLY A 25 -4.30 0.95 9.29
N VAL A 26 -3.92 0.94 8.01
CA VAL A 26 -3.34 2.11 7.31
C VAL A 26 -4.24 2.60 6.18
N ILE A 27 -4.60 1.71 5.24
CA ILE A 27 -5.53 2.01 4.15
C ILE A 27 -6.97 1.66 4.51
N HIS A 28 -7.18 0.58 5.27
CA HIS A 28 -8.51 0.09 5.62
C HIS A 28 -8.53 -0.68 6.94
N ASN A 29 -9.73 -0.89 7.49
CA ASN A 29 -9.95 -1.68 8.71
C ASN A 29 -10.58 -3.06 8.48
N GLY A 30 -10.78 -3.46 7.24
CA GLY A 30 -11.47 -4.72 6.91
C GLY A 30 -12.88 -4.50 6.35
N ILE A 31 -13.49 -3.36 6.67
CA ILE A 31 -14.87 -3.01 6.35
C ILE A 31 -14.91 -1.83 5.38
N GLN A 32 -14.05 -0.84 5.58
CA GLN A 32 -14.03 0.38 4.78
C GLN A 32 -12.61 0.92 4.58
N LEU A 33 -12.43 1.71 3.52
CA LEU A 33 -11.22 2.49 3.28
C LEU A 33 -11.21 3.73 4.19
N TYR A 34 -10.03 4.14 4.64
CA TYR A 34 -9.86 5.40 5.35
C TYR A 34 -9.76 6.56 4.35
N PRO A 35 -10.69 7.55 4.36
CA PRO A 35 -10.68 8.62 3.36
C PRO A 35 -9.38 9.43 3.35
N GLY A 36 -8.81 9.70 4.52
CA GLY A 36 -7.53 10.40 4.64
C GLY A 36 -6.36 9.65 3.99
N ALA A 37 -6.38 8.31 4.06
CA ALA A 37 -5.35 7.48 3.42
C ALA A 37 -5.50 7.49 1.89
N ILE A 38 -6.74 7.43 1.38
CA ILE A 38 -7.01 7.55 -0.06
C ILE A 38 -6.56 8.91 -0.59
N ASN A 39 -6.85 10.00 0.14
CA ASN A 39 -6.37 11.34 -0.22
C ASN A 39 -4.84 11.40 -0.27
N VAL A 40 -4.12 10.67 0.59
CA VAL A 40 -2.66 10.58 0.53
C VAL A 40 -2.20 9.89 -0.75
N LEU A 41 -2.80 8.77 -1.14
CA LEU A 41 -2.46 8.07 -2.39
C LEU A 41 -2.72 8.93 -3.63
N GLU A 42 -3.84 9.67 -3.64
CA GLU A 42 -4.14 10.64 -4.69
C GLU A 42 -3.08 11.73 -4.79
N ASN A 43 -2.66 12.30 -3.65
CA ASN A 43 -1.64 13.35 -3.62
C ASN A 43 -0.27 12.82 -4.05
N LEU A 44 0.11 11.62 -3.63
CA LEU A 44 1.36 10.98 -4.08
C LEU A 44 1.33 10.76 -5.60
N ASN A 45 0.20 10.30 -6.15
CA ASN A 45 0.03 10.13 -7.59
C ASN A 45 0.13 11.47 -8.34
N LYS A 46 -0.53 12.54 -7.85
CA LYS A 46 -0.44 13.90 -8.42
C LYS A 46 0.99 14.46 -8.41
N LEU A 47 1.78 14.09 -7.39
CA LEU A 47 3.17 14.49 -7.24
C LEU A 47 4.15 13.56 -7.99
N ASN A 48 3.65 12.63 -8.81
CA ASN A 48 4.44 11.61 -9.51
C ASN A 48 5.34 10.78 -8.57
N LYS A 49 4.94 10.59 -7.32
CA LYS A 49 5.63 9.72 -6.37
C LYS A 49 5.24 8.27 -6.61
N ARG A 50 6.24 7.38 -6.59
CA ARG A 50 6.01 5.94 -6.73
C ARG A 50 5.51 5.38 -5.41
N PHE A 51 4.54 4.48 -5.45
CA PHE A 51 4.20 3.71 -4.26
C PHE A 51 3.79 2.28 -4.60
N VAL A 52 4.00 1.40 -3.62
CA VAL A 52 3.59 0.00 -3.62
C VAL A 52 2.77 -0.24 -2.37
N LEU A 53 1.58 -0.79 -2.54
CA LEU A 53 0.78 -1.30 -1.44
C LEU A 53 1.35 -2.67 -1.06
N ILE A 54 1.76 -2.84 0.20
CA ILE A 54 2.37 -4.08 0.69
C ILE A 54 1.55 -4.63 1.86
N SER A 55 1.43 -5.95 1.99
CA SER A 55 0.68 -6.53 3.10
C SER A 55 1.17 -7.92 3.49
N ASN A 56 1.13 -8.20 4.79
CA ASN A 56 1.33 -9.54 5.35
C ASN A 56 0.11 -10.46 5.18
N ALA A 57 -0.88 -10.09 4.36
CA ALA A 57 -1.94 -11.00 3.99
C ALA A 57 -1.35 -12.29 3.39
N PRO A 58 -1.78 -13.48 3.86
CA PRO A 58 -1.27 -14.77 3.37
C PRO A 58 -1.86 -15.16 2.00
N ARG A 59 -2.67 -14.27 1.41
CA ARG A 59 -3.37 -14.51 0.14
C ARG A 59 -2.55 -13.94 -1.02
N PRO A 60 -2.60 -14.53 -2.23
CA PRO A 60 -1.96 -13.97 -3.43
C PRO A 60 -2.43 -12.54 -3.72
N SER A 61 -1.60 -11.74 -4.38
CA SER A 61 -1.89 -10.31 -4.64
C SER A 61 -3.21 -10.11 -5.35
N LYS A 62 -3.55 -10.99 -6.31
CA LYS A 62 -4.81 -10.93 -7.07
C LYS A 62 -6.06 -11.08 -6.18
N SER A 63 -5.97 -11.85 -5.09
CA SER A 63 -7.09 -12.01 -4.15
C SER A 63 -7.31 -10.73 -3.34
N VAL A 64 -6.22 -10.13 -2.82
CA VAL A 64 -6.28 -8.86 -2.09
C VAL A 64 -6.69 -7.71 -3.00
N TRP A 65 -6.26 -7.71 -4.26
CA TRP A 65 -6.69 -6.75 -5.28
C TRP A 65 -8.22 -6.75 -5.43
N LYS A 66 -8.83 -7.93 -5.61
CA LYS A 66 -10.29 -8.07 -5.76
C LYS A 66 -11.02 -7.58 -4.51
N TYR A 67 -10.47 -7.90 -3.34
CA TYR A 67 -11.01 -7.46 -2.07
C TYR A 67 -11.01 -5.92 -1.95
N LEU A 68 -9.90 -5.25 -2.25
CA LEU A 68 -9.81 -3.79 -2.20
C LEU A 68 -10.70 -3.12 -3.26
N LYS A 69 -10.84 -3.72 -4.44
CA LYS A 69 -11.81 -3.28 -5.45
C LYS A 69 -13.25 -3.35 -4.94
N ASN A 70 -13.61 -4.40 -4.22
CA ASN A 70 -14.95 -4.53 -3.61
C ASN A 70 -15.20 -3.46 -2.53
N LEU A 71 -14.14 -3.02 -1.82
CA LEU A 71 -14.17 -1.85 -0.93
C LEU A 71 -14.19 -0.50 -1.68
N LYS A 72 -14.40 -0.51 -2.99
CA LYS A 72 -14.47 0.68 -3.86
C LYS A 72 -13.15 1.45 -3.97
N MET A 73 -12.01 0.78 -3.77
CA MET A 73 -10.70 1.39 -4.02
C MET A 73 -10.49 1.60 -5.52
N ASN A 74 -9.96 2.76 -5.91
CA ASN A 74 -9.66 3.04 -7.31
C ASN A 74 -8.58 2.07 -7.83
N GLU A 75 -8.88 1.39 -8.94
CA GLU A 75 -7.97 0.42 -9.56
C GLU A 75 -6.61 1.02 -9.96
N ALA A 76 -6.55 2.33 -10.20
CA ALA A 76 -5.29 3.02 -10.49
C ALA A 76 -4.24 2.82 -9.39
N PHE A 77 -4.67 2.74 -8.12
CA PHE A 77 -3.76 2.54 -6.97
C PHE A 77 -3.40 1.08 -6.73
N LEU A 78 -4.18 0.15 -7.30
CA LEU A 78 -4.03 -1.28 -7.08
C LEU A 78 -3.03 -1.94 -8.03
N LYS A 79 -2.49 -1.20 -9.01
CA LYS A 79 -1.52 -1.72 -9.99
C LYS A 79 -0.26 -2.28 -9.34
N ASN A 80 0.17 -1.67 -8.22
CA ASN A 80 1.39 -2.04 -7.50
C ASN A 80 1.04 -2.59 -6.11
N LEU A 81 0.34 -3.73 -6.06
CA LEU A 81 -0.02 -4.43 -4.82
C LEU A 81 0.78 -5.73 -4.68
N PHE A 82 1.47 -5.89 -3.55
CA PHE A 82 2.24 -7.08 -3.24
C PHE A 82 1.92 -7.64 -1.85
N THR A 83 1.90 -8.96 -1.71
CA THR A 83 1.57 -9.62 -0.45
C THR A 83 2.58 -10.69 -0.07
N SER A 84 2.69 -10.97 1.23
CA SER A 84 3.50 -12.10 1.72
C SER A 84 3.05 -13.44 1.13
N GLY A 85 1.73 -13.63 0.95
CA GLY A 85 1.18 -14.81 0.30
C GLY A 85 1.60 -14.95 -1.16
N GLU A 86 1.71 -13.84 -1.89
CA GLU A 86 2.25 -13.83 -3.25
C GLU A 86 3.74 -14.23 -3.25
N ALA A 87 4.52 -13.67 -2.33
CA ALA A 87 5.95 -14.00 -2.20
C ALA A 87 6.16 -15.50 -1.91
N ALA A 88 5.43 -16.04 -0.92
CA ALA A 88 5.49 -17.45 -0.56
C ALA A 88 5.07 -18.35 -1.75
N LEU A 89 3.98 -18.00 -2.45
CA LEU A 89 3.53 -18.74 -3.62
C LEU A 89 4.59 -18.74 -4.73
N GLN A 90 5.25 -17.60 -4.97
CA GLN A 90 6.32 -17.52 -5.96
C GLN A 90 7.56 -18.32 -5.55
N ALA A 91 7.92 -18.32 -4.26
CA ALA A 91 9.03 -19.10 -3.74
C ALA A 91 8.79 -20.61 -3.91
N LEU A 92 7.58 -21.09 -3.57
CA LEU A 92 7.19 -22.48 -3.76
C LEU A 92 7.22 -22.89 -5.23
N LYS A 93 6.66 -22.06 -6.14
CA LYS A 93 6.68 -22.32 -7.58
C LYS A 93 8.09 -22.42 -8.18
N LYS A 94 9.04 -21.69 -7.59
CA LYS A 94 10.43 -21.62 -8.04
C LYS A 94 11.34 -22.62 -7.30
N ASN A 95 10.83 -23.36 -6.31
CA ASN A 95 11.61 -24.24 -5.44
C ASN A 95 12.79 -23.52 -4.76
N ILE A 96 12.57 -22.31 -4.26
CA ILE A 96 13.56 -21.47 -3.57
C ILE A 96 13.15 -21.20 -2.11
N TYR A 97 13.13 -22.24 -1.29
CA TYR A 97 12.75 -22.20 0.12
C TYR A 97 13.78 -22.90 1.00
#